data_AF-A0A7S8F346-F1
#
_entry.id   AF-A0A7S8F346-F1
#
_cell.length_a   1.000
_cell.length_b   1.000
_cell.length_c   1.000
_cell.angle_alpha   90.00
_cell.angle_beta   90.00
_cell.angle_gamma   90.00
#
_symmetry.space_group_name_H-M   'P 1'
#
loop_
_entity.id
_entity.type
_entity.pdbx_description
1 polymer ?
#
loop_
_entity_poly.entity_id
_entity_poly.type
_entity_poly.pdbx_seq_one_letter_code
_entity_poly.pdbx_strand_id
1 'polypeptide(L)'
;MHDALDGMLAPLADGDRYSEFLAIQHAARLPIEDWFDAEIDVLRPPSQTGLIATDLAMLRVGPSRNSPRFCPQSSAEAIGIAWVLAGSSLGNRVILRRRKAYDGGMATCFLADDAMPSFWNALRPRLERPANERDAECALAGARRTFEHFISVAGDNTSKLAA
;
A
#
# COMPACT_ATOMS: atom_id res chain seq x y z
N MET A 1 8.23 10.39 7.15
CA MET A 1 7.00 9.56 7.07
C MET A 1 7.27 8.25 6.35
N HIS A 2 7.84 8.29 5.14
CA HIS A 2 8.34 7.09 4.44
C HIS A 2 9.24 6.22 5.35
N ASP A 3 10.32 6.78 5.89
CA ASP A 3 11.29 6.01 6.69
C ASP A 3 10.70 5.45 7.99
N ALA A 4 9.73 6.16 8.57
CA ALA A 4 9.02 5.68 9.75
C ALA A 4 8.16 4.46 9.40
N LEU A 5 7.42 4.52 8.28
CA LEU A 5 6.64 3.39 7.80
C LEU A 5 7.53 2.22 7.38
N ASP A 6 8.62 2.48 6.67
CA ASP A 6 9.58 1.46 6.24
C ASP A 6 10.21 0.75 7.46
N GLY A 7 10.62 1.50 8.48
CA GLY A 7 11.13 0.94 9.73
C GLY A 7 10.13 0.04 10.48
N MET A 8 8.83 0.29 10.33
CA MET A 8 7.78 -0.57 10.89
C MET A 8 7.53 -1.83 10.04
N LEU A 9 7.56 -1.71 8.71
CA LEU A 9 7.15 -2.77 7.80
C LEU A 9 8.29 -3.71 7.36
N ALA A 10 9.49 -3.19 7.12
CA ALA A 10 10.60 -3.98 6.61
C ALA A 10 10.96 -5.20 7.48
N PRO A 11 10.99 -5.10 8.83
CA PRO A 11 11.26 -6.27 9.68
C PRO A 11 10.18 -7.37 9.59
N LEU A 12 8.94 -7.00 9.25
CA LEU A 12 7.83 -7.95 9.08
C LEU A 12 7.92 -8.67 7.74
N ALA A 13 8.36 -7.95 6.70
CA ALA A 13 8.39 -8.45 5.33
C ALA A 13 9.48 -9.50 5.07
N ASP A 14 10.57 -9.46 5.84
CA ASP A 14 11.78 -10.25 5.59
C ASP A 14 11.92 -11.54 6.45
N GLY A 15 10.89 -11.93 7.19
CA GLY A 15 10.96 -13.08 8.10
C GLY A 15 9.64 -13.84 8.31
N ASP A 16 9.56 -14.56 9.43
CA ASP A 16 8.39 -15.39 9.79
C ASP A 16 7.10 -14.59 10.03
N ARG A 17 7.23 -13.26 10.17
CA ARG A 17 6.12 -12.32 10.37
C ARG A 17 5.52 -11.80 9.07
N TYR A 18 5.82 -12.44 7.94
CA TYR A 18 5.35 -12.03 6.62
C TYR A 18 3.82 -11.97 6.51
N SER A 19 3.09 -12.84 7.20
CA SER A 19 1.63 -12.75 7.26
C SER A 19 1.14 -11.47 7.92
N GLU A 20 1.87 -10.92 8.90
CA GLU A 20 1.54 -9.63 9.53
C GLU A 20 1.77 -8.46 8.58
N PHE A 21 2.88 -8.50 7.83
CA PHE A 21 3.13 -7.54 6.75
C PHE A 21 1.96 -7.53 5.74
N LEU A 22 1.54 -8.72 5.27
CA LEU A 22 0.41 -8.85 4.36
C LEU A 22 -0.90 -8.38 4.99
N ALA A 23 -1.15 -8.69 6.26
CA ALA A 23 -2.37 -8.25 6.95
C ALA A 23 -2.45 -6.72 7.07
N ILE A 24 -1.31 -6.05 7.37
CA ILE A 24 -1.23 -4.58 7.41
C ILE A 24 -1.45 -4.00 6.00
N GLN A 25 -0.82 -4.57 4.98
CA GLN A 25 -1.00 -4.13 3.58
C GLN A 25 -2.47 -4.26 3.16
N HIS A 26 -3.12 -5.38 3.48
CA HIS A 26 -4.54 -5.58 3.19
C HIS A 26 -5.40 -4.53 3.89
N ALA A 27 -5.23 -4.38 5.21
CA ALA A 27 -6.06 -3.50 6.03
C ALA A 27 -5.91 -2.02 5.67
N ALA A 28 -4.71 -1.59 5.27
CA ALA A 28 -4.46 -0.21 4.86
C ALA A 28 -4.96 0.08 3.43
N ARG A 29 -4.92 -0.91 2.53
CA ARG A 29 -5.31 -0.72 1.12
C ARG A 29 -6.80 -0.81 0.89
N LEU A 30 -7.50 -1.69 1.60
CA LEU A 30 -8.93 -1.90 1.43
C LEU A 30 -9.75 -0.60 1.43
N PRO A 31 -9.68 0.27 2.45
CA PRO A 31 -10.47 1.51 2.46
C PRO A 31 -9.99 2.54 1.43
N ILE A 32 -8.74 2.46 0.96
CA ILE A 32 -8.22 3.33 -0.11
C ILE A 32 -8.74 2.87 -1.47
N GLU A 33 -8.74 1.57 -1.74
CA GLU A 33 -9.29 0.96 -2.95
C GLU A 33 -10.80 1.22 -3.04
N ASP A 34 -11.55 1.04 -1.93
CA ASP A 34 -12.98 1.37 -1.84
C ASP A 34 -13.25 2.85 -2.17
N TRP A 35 -12.40 3.75 -1.68
CA TRP A 35 -12.51 5.17 -2.01
C TRP A 35 -12.27 5.44 -3.50
N PHE A 36 -11.20 4.87 -4.08
CA PHE A 36 -10.92 5.01 -5.51
C PHE A 36 -12.03 4.45 -6.39
N ASP A 37 -12.72 3.39 -5.96
CA ASP A 37 -13.83 2.80 -6.69
C ASP A 37 -15.05 3.70 -6.74
N ALA A 38 -15.25 4.54 -5.72
CA ALA A 38 -16.30 5.55 -5.68
C ALA A 38 -15.99 6.83 -6.51
N GLU A 39 -14.73 7.06 -6.88
CA GLU A 39 -14.30 8.23 -7.64
C GLU A 39 -14.37 7.98 -9.17
N ILE A 40 -14.92 8.95 -9.91
CA ILE A 40 -15.21 8.82 -11.35
C ILE A 40 -14.06 9.35 -12.23
N ASP A 41 -13.46 10.49 -11.85
CA ASP A 41 -12.53 11.24 -12.72
C ASP A 41 -11.08 11.22 -12.22
N VAL A 42 -10.66 10.12 -11.60
CA VAL A 42 -9.30 9.96 -11.05
C VAL A 42 -8.55 8.85 -11.75
N LEU A 43 -7.22 9.02 -11.87
CA LEU A 43 -6.36 7.93 -12.33
C LEU A 43 -6.27 6.87 -11.23
N ARG A 44 -6.92 5.73 -11.44
CA ARG A 44 -7.07 4.67 -10.46
C ARG A 44 -5.87 3.69 -10.46
N PRO A 45 -5.19 3.48 -9.33
CA PRO A 45 -4.23 2.39 -9.18
C PRO A 45 -4.91 1.02 -9.31
N PRO A 46 -4.23 -0.02 -9.81
CA PRO A 46 -4.79 -1.37 -9.83
C PRO A 46 -5.07 -1.86 -8.40
N SER A 47 -6.20 -2.56 -8.22
CA SER A 47 -6.54 -3.21 -6.95
C SER A 47 -5.53 -4.31 -6.62
N GLN A 48 -5.06 -4.35 -5.38
CA GLN A 48 -4.10 -5.33 -4.88
C GLN A 48 -4.63 -6.12 -3.67
N THR A 49 -5.71 -5.67 -3.02
CA THR A 49 -6.30 -6.35 -1.85
C THR A 49 -6.67 -7.81 -2.12
N GLY A 50 -7.20 -8.13 -3.30
CA GLY A 50 -7.51 -9.52 -3.69
C GLY A 50 -6.27 -10.42 -3.81
N LEU A 51 -5.14 -9.88 -4.27
CA LEU A 51 -3.86 -10.59 -4.33
C LEU A 51 -3.32 -10.85 -2.92
N ILE A 52 -3.41 -9.83 -2.06
CA ILE A 52 -2.98 -9.95 -0.66
C ILE A 52 -3.84 -10.96 0.10
N ALA A 53 -5.16 -10.97 -0.14
CA ALA A 53 -6.07 -11.95 0.45
C ALA A 53 -5.75 -13.39 0.00
N THR A 54 -5.34 -13.56 -1.27
CA THR A 54 -4.88 -14.85 -1.80
C THR A 54 -3.60 -15.32 -1.09
N ASP A 55 -2.63 -14.43 -0.92
CA ASP A 55 -1.39 -14.72 -0.20
C ASP A 55 -1.65 -15.07 1.27
N LEU A 56 -2.51 -14.33 1.96
CA LEU A 56 -2.92 -14.63 3.33
C LEU A 56 -3.58 -16.01 3.44
N ALA A 57 -4.46 -16.36 2.51
CA ALA A 57 -5.10 -17.67 2.48
C ALA A 57 -4.09 -18.81 2.28
N MET A 58 -3.06 -18.62 1.43
CA MET A 58 -1.95 -19.59 1.28
C MET A 58 -1.19 -19.79 2.59
N LEU A 59 -1.01 -18.73 3.37
CA LEU A 59 -0.41 -18.77 4.71
C LEU A 59 -1.37 -19.26 5.80
N ARG A 60 -2.62 -19.63 5.43
CA ARG A 60 -3.69 -20.04 6.35
C ARG A 60 -4.04 -18.95 7.39
N VAL A 61 -3.86 -17.70 7.01
CA VAL A 61 -4.23 -16.51 7.79
C VAL A 61 -5.39 -15.82 7.09
N GLY A 62 -6.37 -15.35 7.86
CA GLY A 62 -7.46 -14.53 7.32
C GLY A 62 -7.06 -13.05 7.23
N PRO A 63 -7.67 -12.26 6.32
CA PRO A 63 -7.49 -10.82 6.33
C PRO A 63 -7.97 -10.22 7.66
N SER A 64 -7.31 -9.13 8.07
CA SER A 64 -7.76 -8.39 9.25
C SER A 64 -9.17 -7.85 9.01
N ARG A 65 -10.06 -8.10 9.98
CA ARG A 65 -11.43 -7.53 9.97
C ARG A 65 -11.46 -6.06 10.35
N ASN A 66 -10.36 -5.53 10.88
CA ASN A 66 -10.26 -4.14 11.32
C ASN A 66 -9.45 -3.36 10.31
N SER A 67 -10.16 -2.62 9.45
CA SER A 67 -9.57 -1.65 8.54
C SER A 67 -10.12 -0.27 8.92
N PRO A 68 -9.32 0.63 9.53
CA PRO A 68 -9.72 1.99 9.82
C PRO A 68 -10.22 2.67 8.55
N ARG A 69 -11.19 3.58 8.66
CA ARG A 69 -11.69 4.30 7.49
C ARG A 69 -10.60 5.22 6.92
N PHE A 70 -10.52 5.28 5.59
CA PHE A 70 -9.71 6.26 4.87
C PHE A 70 -10.62 7.39 4.37
N CYS A 71 -10.27 8.64 4.69
CA CYS A 71 -11.11 9.82 4.40
C CYS A 71 -10.28 10.95 3.75
N PRO A 72 -10.02 10.91 2.43
CA PRO A 72 -9.54 12.08 1.69
C PRO A 72 -10.51 13.25 1.79
N GLN A 73 -10.01 14.49 1.73
CA GLN A 73 -10.86 15.69 1.79
C GLN A 73 -11.34 16.14 0.41
N SER A 74 -10.68 15.67 -0.66
CA SER A 74 -11.09 15.95 -2.04
C SER A 74 -10.50 14.93 -3.02
N SER A 75 -11.13 14.79 -4.19
CA SER A 75 -10.59 14.01 -5.31
C SER A 75 -9.26 14.55 -5.84
N ALA A 76 -8.92 15.82 -5.57
CA ALA A 76 -7.62 16.40 -5.94
C ALA A 76 -6.44 15.75 -5.18
N GLU A 77 -6.70 15.08 -4.05
CA GLU A 77 -5.69 14.30 -3.32
C GLU A 77 -5.29 12.99 -4.05
N ALA A 78 -6.07 12.55 -5.04
CA ALA A 78 -5.93 11.25 -5.69
C ALA A 78 -4.53 10.98 -6.24
N ILE A 79 -3.88 11.99 -6.84
CA ILE A 79 -2.56 11.80 -7.45
C ILE A 79 -1.49 11.53 -6.38
N GLY A 80 -1.60 12.16 -5.22
CA GLY A 80 -0.72 11.93 -4.08
C GLY A 80 -0.90 10.56 -3.45
N ILE A 81 -2.17 10.14 -3.31
CA ILE A 81 -2.53 8.82 -2.80
C ILE A 81 -2.00 7.73 -3.75
N ALA A 82 -2.26 7.90 -5.05
CA ALA A 82 -1.78 7.00 -6.11
C ALA A 82 -0.24 6.92 -6.13
N TRP A 83 0.46 8.03 -5.91
CA TRP A 83 1.92 8.05 -5.83
C TRP A 83 2.45 7.19 -4.68
N VAL A 84 1.85 7.27 -3.48
CA VAL A 84 2.26 6.43 -2.34
C VAL A 84 2.04 4.95 -2.63
N LEU A 85 0.86 4.57 -3.13
CA LEU A 85 0.55 3.18 -3.46
C LEU A 85 1.48 2.64 -4.55
N ALA A 86 1.69 3.40 -5.62
CA ALA A 86 2.54 3.00 -6.73
C ALA A 86 4.01 2.92 -6.33
N GLY A 87 4.50 3.86 -5.52
CA GLY A 87 5.88 3.89 -5.02
C GLY A 87 6.23 2.64 -4.19
N SER A 88 5.28 2.11 -3.42
CA SER A 88 5.48 0.88 -2.64
C SER A 88 5.83 -0.35 -3.50
N SER A 89 5.45 -0.37 -4.78
CA SER A 89 5.74 -1.48 -5.69
C SER A 89 7.24 -1.65 -5.97
N LEU A 90 8.03 -0.57 -5.87
CA LEU A 90 9.48 -0.65 -6.01
C LEU A 90 10.11 -1.41 -4.83
N GLY A 91 9.64 -1.14 -3.61
CA GLY A 91 10.03 -1.88 -2.40
C GLY A 91 9.58 -3.35 -2.45
N ASN A 92 8.36 -3.61 -2.95
CA ASN A 92 7.83 -4.98 -3.09
C ASN A 92 8.74 -5.90 -3.92
N ARG A 93 9.40 -5.38 -4.96
CA ARG A 93 10.35 -6.17 -5.77
C ARG A 93 11.58 -6.61 -4.98
N VAL A 94 12.04 -5.79 -4.04
CA VAL A 94 13.15 -6.13 -3.16
C VAL A 94 12.72 -7.23 -2.20
N ILE A 95 11.54 -7.07 -1.58
CA ILE A 95 10.94 -8.06 -0.68
C ILE A 95 10.74 -9.40 -1.43
N LEU A 96 10.21 -9.37 -2.65
CA LEU A 96 10.00 -10.57 -3.47
C LEU A 96 11.29 -11.38 -3.65
N ARG A 97 12.40 -10.70 -3.98
CA ARG A 97 13.70 -11.35 -4.16
C ARG A 97 14.18 -12.01 -2.87
N ARG A 98 14.03 -11.31 -1.74
CA ARG A 98 14.39 -11.84 -0.41
C ARG A 98 13.53 -13.04 -0.03
N ARG A 99 12.21 -12.97 -0.25
CA ARG A 99 11.27 -14.07 -0.01
C ARG A 99 11.60 -15.31 -0.84
N LYS A 100 11.90 -15.15 -2.13
CA LYS A 100 12.35 -16.25 -2.99
C LYS A 100 13.60 -16.95 -2.44
N ALA A 101 14.54 -16.19 -1.86
CA ALA A 101 15.74 -16.76 -1.25
C ALA A 101 15.46 -17.41 0.12
N TYR A 102 14.46 -16.92 0.85
CA TYR A 102 14.12 -17.41 2.19
C TYR A 102 13.29 -18.69 2.17
N ASP A 103 12.21 -18.75 1.38
CA ASP A 103 11.27 -19.87 1.38
C ASP A 103 10.82 -20.34 -0.02
N GLY A 104 11.55 -19.96 -1.07
CA GLY A 104 11.21 -20.31 -2.45
C GLY A 104 10.11 -19.44 -3.07
N GLY A 105 9.58 -18.44 -2.35
CA GLY A 105 8.60 -17.50 -2.89
C GLY A 105 7.16 -17.95 -2.70
N MET A 106 6.85 -18.48 -1.51
CA MET A 106 5.48 -18.82 -1.14
C MET A 106 4.67 -17.56 -0.82
N ALA A 107 3.40 -17.54 -1.24
CA ALA A 107 2.45 -16.45 -0.99
C ALA A 107 2.96 -15.07 -1.49
N THR A 108 3.37 -15.00 -2.76
CA THR A 108 3.94 -13.77 -3.35
C THR A 108 3.09 -13.15 -4.46
N CYS A 109 1.80 -13.48 -4.60
CA CYS A 109 0.92 -12.93 -5.63
C CYS A 109 0.94 -11.38 -5.61
N PHE A 110 0.83 -10.77 -4.43
CA PHE A 110 0.91 -9.32 -4.25
C PHE A 110 2.27 -8.74 -4.65
N LEU A 111 3.36 -9.38 -4.24
CA LEU A 111 4.72 -8.88 -4.49
C LEU A 111 5.18 -9.10 -5.93
N ALA A 112 4.68 -10.15 -6.58
CA ALA A 112 5.04 -10.54 -7.94
C ALA A 112 4.21 -9.83 -9.02
N ASP A 113 3.10 -9.19 -8.65
CA ASP A 113 2.23 -8.48 -9.57
C ASP A 113 2.94 -7.32 -10.30
N ASP A 114 2.73 -7.26 -11.61
CA ASP A 114 3.33 -6.28 -12.51
C ASP A 114 2.41 -5.09 -12.80
N ALA A 115 1.13 -5.14 -12.37
CA ALA A 115 0.16 -4.09 -12.64
C ALA A 115 0.56 -2.78 -11.94
N MET A 116 0.93 -2.82 -10.66
CA MET A 116 1.32 -1.61 -9.91
C MET A 116 2.63 -0.98 -10.42
N PRO A 117 3.71 -1.74 -10.74
CA PRO A 117 4.87 -1.19 -11.45
C PRO A 117 4.54 -0.58 -12.81
N SER A 118 3.62 -1.19 -13.57
CA SER A 118 3.16 -0.63 -14.85
C SER A 118 2.40 0.67 -14.65
N PHE A 119 1.56 0.74 -13.62
CA PHE A 119 0.86 1.95 -13.21
C PHE A 119 1.82 3.06 -12.77
N TRP A 120 2.88 2.76 -12.02
CA TRP A 120 3.93 3.73 -11.67
C TRP A 120 4.54 4.38 -12.91
N ASN A 121 4.85 3.57 -13.93
CA ASN A 121 5.41 4.09 -15.19
C ASN A 121 4.42 5.00 -15.94
N ALA A 122 3.11 4.74 -15.84
CA ALA A 122 2.07 5.60 -16.42
C ALA A 122 1.81 6.87 -15.58
N LEU A 123 1.99 6.80 -14.26
CA LEU A 123 1.81 7.90 -13.33
C LEU A 123 2.96 8.91 -13.40
N ARG A 124 4.21 8.43 -13.53
CA ARG A 124 5.42 9.27 -13.49
C ARG A 124 5.37 10.49 -14.42
N PRO A 125 5.00 10.37 -15.71
CA PRO A 125 4.92 11.53 -16.59
C PRO A 125 3.85 12.56 -16.20
N ARG A 126 2.85 12.18 -15.38
CA ARG A 126 1.85 13.14 -14.86
C ARG A 126 2.39 13.93 -13.68
N LEU A 127 3.18 13.28 -12.82
CA LEU A 127 3.84 13.91 -11.68
C LEU A 127 4.91 14.92 -12.10
N GLU A 128 5.55 14.69 -13.26
CA GLU A 128 6.59 15.56 -13.81
C GLU A 128 6.03 16.81 -14.53
N ARG A 129 4.70 16.90 -14.73
CA ARG A 129 4.09 18.07 -15.37
C ARG A 129 4.08 19.26 -14.40
N PRO A 130 4.26 20.50 -14.91
CA PRO A 130 4.03 21.69 -14.10
C PRO A 130 2.61 21.68 -13.53
N ALA A 131 2.51 21.88 -12.22
CA ALA A 131 1.24 22.01 -11.51
C ALA A 131 1.13 23.43 -10.95
N ASN A 132 -0.10 23.92 -10.77
CA ASN A 132 -0.31 25.10 -9.95
C ASN A 132 -0.12 24.74 -8.47
N GLU A 133 0.02 25.77 -7.63
CA GLU A 133 0.30 25.60 -6.19
C GLU A 133 -0.78 24.75 -5.49
N ARG A 134 -2.05 24.99 -5.82
CA ARG A 134 -3.19 24.26 -5.24
C ARG A 134 -3.14 22.76 -5.55
N ASP A 135 -2.87 22.39 -6.79
CA ASP A 135 -2.80 20.98 -7.19
C ASP A 135 -1.62 20.27 -6.51
N ALA A 136 -0.48 20.96 -6.37
CA ALA A 136 0.67 20.45 -5.64
C ALA A 136 0.37 20.27 -4.13
N GLU A 137 -0.31 21.21 -3.50
CA GLU A 137 -0.75 21.11 -2.10
C GLU A 137 -1.70 19.94 -1.88
N CYS A 138 -2.69 19.76 -2.76
CA CYS A 138 -3.61 18.62 -2.70
C CYS A 138 -2.88 17.29 -2.88
N ALA A 139 -1.92 17.19 -3.81
CA ALA A 139 -1.09 16.00 -3.98
C ALA A 139 -0.29 15.69 -2.71
N LEU A 140 0.34 16.69 -2.09
CA LEU A 140 1.09 16.52 -0.85
C LEU A 140 0.18 16.10 0.32
N ALA A 141 -1.01 16.68 0.43
CA ALA A 141 -2.01 16.32 1.44
C ALA A 141 -2.46 14.86 1.29
N GLY A 142 -2.75 14.42 0.06
CA GLY A 142 -3.12 13.04 -0.23
C GLY A 142 -2.02 12.04 0.10
N ALA A 143 -0.77 12.35 -0.26
CA ALA A 143 0.38 11.51 0.07
C ALA A 143 0.59 11.41 1.59
N ARG A 144 0.55 12.54 2.31
CA ARG A 144 0.65 12.60 3.77
C ARG A 144 -0.42 11.75 4.43
N ARG A 145 -1.69 11.94 4.05
CA ARG A 145 -2.83 11.20 4.59
C ARG A 145 -2.68 9.70 4.37
N THR A 146 -2.17 9.30 3.21
CA THR A 146 -1.91 7.89 2.91
C THR A 146 -0.85 7.32 3.85
N PHE A 147 0.28 8.01 4.04
CA PHE A 147 1.29 7.56 4.99
C PHE A 147 0.78 7.52 6.43
N GLU A 148 0.07 8.55 6.89
CA GLU A 148 -0.57 8.58 8.22
C GLU A 148 -1.51 7.40 8.42
N HIS A 149 -2.32 7.08 7.41
CA HIS A 149 -3.22 5.94 7.44
C HIS A 149 -2.44 4.61 7.58
N PHE A 150 -1.43 4.38 6.76
CA PHE A 150 -0.60 3.18 6.85
C PHE A 150 0.11 3.07 8.21
N ILE A 151 0.63 4.17 8.76
CA ILE A 151 1.27 4.20 10.08
C ILE A 151 0.26 3.84 11.18
N SER A 152 -0.95 4.41 11.14
CA SER A 152 -2.02 4.10 12.10
C SER A 152 -2.40 2.61 12.05
N VAL A 153 -2.60 2.07 10.84
CA VAL A 153 -2.92 0.65 10.66
C VAL A 153 -1.79 -0.24 11.19
N ALA A 154 -0.54 0.10 10.88
CA ALA A 154 0.60 -0.68 11.35
C ALA A 154 0.73 -0.64 12.89
N GLY A 155 0.55 0.53 13.52
CA GLY A 155 0.62 0.71 14.97
C GLY A 155 -0.49 -0.03 15.74
N ASP A 156 -1.71 -0.04 15.20
CA ASP A 156 -2.85 -0.77 15.80
C ASP A 156 -2.64 -2.29 15.72
N ASN A 157 -1.98 -2.78 14.67
CA ASN A 157 -1.69 -4.20 14.51
C ASN A 157 -0.54 -4.67 15.41
N THR A 158 0.53 -3.87 15.61
CA THR A 158 1.60 -4.21 16.55
C THR A 158 1.14 -4.19 18.00
N SER A 159 0.24 -3.27 18.38
CA SER A 159 -0.30 -3.20 19.75
C SER A 159 -1.16 -4.41 20.13
N LYS A 160 -1.83 -5.04 19.16
CA LYS A 160 -2.67 -6.24 19.38
C LYS A 160 -1.90 -7.54 19.51
N LEU A 161 -0.62 -7.57 19.12
CA LEU A 161 0.25 -8.73 19.24
C LEU A 161 1.05 -8.74 20.56
N ALA A 162 1.12 -7.59 21.24
CA ALA A 162 1.77 -7.43 22.54
C ALA A 162 0.82 -7.64 23.73
N ALA A 163 -0.47 -7.91 23.47
CA ALA A 163 -1.53 -8.14 24.44
C ALA A 163 -2.02 -9.59 24.35
#